data_AF-A0A1H8QPB2-F1
#
_entry.id   AF-A0A1H8QPB2-F1
#
_cell.length_a   1.000
_cell.length_b   1.000
_cell.length_c   1.000
_cell.angle_alpha   90.00
_cell.angle_beta   90.00
_cell.angle_gamma   90.00
#
_symmetry.space_group_name_H-M   'P 1'
#
loop_
_entity.id
_entity.type
_entity.pdbx_description
1 polymer ?
#
loop_
_entity_poly.entity_id
_entity_poly.type
_entity_poly.pdbx_seq_one_letter_code
_entity_poly.pdbx_strand_id
1 'polypeptide(L)'
;MREINLVNTSYQVNEKTLYIRSAYHSQVTTEIEEVDQTQYAMKTSKRIIEEACIRGGSSYQGRTEAMKALLNVTQLPPIPINPNQDIYAFTTKSPREHSCIWIITKHIKHIESCDMLPYK
;
A
#
# COMPACT_ATOMS: atom_id res chain seq x y z
N MET A 1 10.73 16.46 18.22
CA MET A 1 11.19 15.46 17.23
C MET A 1 10.35 14.21 17.50
N ARG A 2 9.55 13.70 16.55
CA ARG A 2 8.76 12.47 16.79
C ARG A 2 9.74 11.30 16.93
N GLU A 3 9.53 10.47 17.94
CA GLU A 3 10.32 9.26 18.15
C GLU A 3 10.12 8.31 16.96
N ILE A 4 11.20 7.89 16.32
CA ILE A 4 11.15 7.04 15.12
C ILE A 4 11.06 5.58 15.59
N ASN A 5 9.89 4.99 15.48
CA ASN A 5 9.72 3.55 15.68
C ASN A 5 10.21 2.79 14.44
N LEU A 6 11.52 2.49 14.41
CA LEU A 6 12.14 1.76 13.32
C LEU A 6 11.83 0.26 13.44
N VAL A 7 11.28 -0.31 12.36
CA VAL A 7 11.07 -1.75 12.25
C VAL A 7 12.35 -2.39 11.73
N ASN A 8 13.11 -3.02 12.63
CA ASN A 8 14.35 -3.73 12.28
C ASN A 8 14.10 -5.04 11.49
N THR A 9 12.88 -5.57 11.55
CA THR A 9 12.42 -6.75 10.79
C THR A 9 11.55 -6.35 9.60
N SER A 10 11.24 -7.29 8.70
CA SER A 10 10.29 -7.01 7.62
C SER A 10 8.91 -6.68 8.20
N TYR A 11 8.40 -5.48 7.92
CA TYR A 11 7.05 -5.08 8.31
C TYR A 11 6.01 -6.05 7.73
N GLN A 12 5.00 -6.40 8.53
CA GLN A 12 3.88 -7.24 8.15
C GLN A 12 2.63 -6.38 8.01
N VAL A 13 2.16 -6.21 6.78
CA VAL A 13 0.88 -5.57 6.48
C VAL A 13 -0.23 -6.34 7.19
N ASN A 14 -1.02 -5.64 7.98
CA ASN A 14 -2.00 -6.21 8.90
C ASN A 14 -3.28 -5.36 8.92
N GLU A 15 -4.25 -5.77 9.73
CA GLU A 15 -5.57 -5.13 9.87
C GLU A 15 -5.59 -3.76 10.56
N LYS A 16 -4.42 -3.26 11.00
CA LYS A 16 -4.25 -1.90 11.50
C LYS A 16 -3.59 -0.99 10.47
N THR A 17 -2.99 -1.54 9.41
CA THR A 17 -2.29 -0.75 8.40
C THR A 17 -3.27 0.16 7.67
N LEU A 18 -3.06 1.47 7.69
CA LEU A 18 -3.85 2.46 6.96
C LEU A 18 -3.26 2.72 5.59
N TYR A 19 -1.98 3.12 5.54
CA TYR A 19 -1.27 3.38 4.29
C TYR A 19 0.23 3.13 4.43
N ILE A 20 0.88 2.94 3.27
CA ILE A 20 2.33 2.78 3.14
C ILE A 20 2.83 3.75 2.07
N ARG A 21 3.76 4.63 2.42
CA ARG A 21 4.32 5.65 1.51
C ARG A 21 5.81 5.84 1.72
N SER A 22 6.49 6.46 0.75
CA SER A 22 7.87 6.87 0.94
C SER A 22 8.00 7.83 2.13
N ALA A 23 9.02 7.62 2.95
CA ALA A 23 9.29 8.51 4.08
C ALA A 23 9.93 9.82 3.62
N TYR A 24 9.65 10.91 4.33
CA TYR A 24 10.31 12.21 4.11
C TYR A 24 11.62 12.36 4.89
N HIS A 25 12.05 11.33 5.62
CA HIS A 25 13.18 11.37 6.53
C HIS A 25 14.39 10.64 5.92
N SER A 26 15.58 11.26 5.91
CA SER A 26 16.76 10.76 5.18
C SER A 26 17.28 9.40 5.66
N GLN A 27 17.00 9.02 6.91
CA GLN A 27 17.49 7.77 7.51
C GLN A 27 16.60 6.56 7.24
N VAL A 28 15.38 6.74 6.71
CA VAL A 28 14.40 5.67 6.51
C VAL A 28 13.76 5.80 5.12
N THR A 29 13.30 4.69 4.54
CA THR A 29 12.81 4.68 3.16
C THR A 29 11.29 4.76 3.08
N THR A 30 10.59 4.13 4.02
CA THR A 30 9.13 4.01 4.00
C THR A 30 8.55 4.37 5.36
N GLU A 31 7.45 5.11 5.33
CA GLU A 31 6.56 5.38 6.45
C GLU A 31 5.32 4.50 6.30
N ILE A 32 4.95 3.85 7.39
CA ILE A 32 3.75 3.04 7.51
C ILE A 32 2.88 3.64 8.60
N GLU A 33 1.68 4.07 8.24
CA GLU A 33 0.71 4.54 9.22
C GLU A 33 -0.21 3.40 9.61
N GLU A 34 -0.32 3.13 10.90
CA GLU A 34 -1.32 2.26 11.50
C GLU A 34 -2.33 3.07 12.30
N VAL A 35 -3.42 2.43 12.74
CA VAL A 35 -4.48 3.07 13.55
C VAL A 35 -3.92 3.71 14.83
N ASP A 36 -2.93 3.08 15.46
CA ASP A 36 -2.43 3.42 16.79
C ASP A 36 -1.00 3.98 16.79
N GLN A 37 -0.27 3.90 15.67
CA GLN A 37 1.13 4.30 15.59
C GLN A 37 1.61 4.55 14.16
N THR A 38 2.72 5.29 14.05
CA THR A 38 3.52 5.38 12.82
C THR A 38 4.77 4.51 12.97
N GLN A 39 5.02 3.66 11.99
CA GLN A 39 6.22 2.82 11.91
C GLN A 39 7.08 3.20 10.69
N TYR A 40 8.37 2.90 10.75
CA TYR A 40 9.31 3.21 9.68
C TYR A 40 10.10 1.98 9.25
N ALA A 41 10.40 1.88 7.96
CA ALA A 41 11.16 0.77 7.40
C ALA A 41 12.24 1.24 6.42
N MET A 42 13.34 0.48 6.36
CA MET A 42 14.43 0.67 5.38
C MET A 42 14.10 0.10 3.99
N LYS A 43 13.04 -0.69 3.87
CA LYS A 43 12.59 -1.24 2.59
C LYS A 43 11.70 -0.23 1.87
N THR A 44 11.65 -0.29 0.54
CA THR A 44 10.70 0.50 -0.25
C THR A 44 9.26 0.01 -0.02
N SER A 45 8.29 0.90 -0.20
CA SER A 45 6.85 0.58 -0.08
C SER A 45 6.46 -0.58 -1.00
N LYS A 46 6.93 -0.57 -2.24
CA LYS A 46 6.74 -1.68 -3.20
C LYS A 46 7.31 -3.00 -2.68
N ARG A 47 8.51 -2.97 -2.08
CA ARG A 47 9.12 -4.21 -1.56
C ARG A 47 8.33 -4.79 -0.39
N ILE A 48 7.80 -3.94 0.49
CA ILE A 48 6.94 -4.36 1.61
C ILE A 48 5.67 -5.04 1.07
N ILE A 49 5.06 -4.47 0.03
CA ILE A 49 3.87 -5.04 -0.62
C ILE A 49 4.18 -6.37 -1.31
N GLU A 50 5.30 -6.48 -2.03
CA GLU A 50 5.73 -7.73 -2.65
C GLU A 50 5.92 -8.85 -1.61
N GLU A 51 6.59 -8.56 -0.50
CA GLU A 51 6.77 -9.51 0.61
C GLU A 51 5.45 -9.88 1.26
N ALA A 52 4.52 -8.93 1.41
CA ALA A 52 3.19 -9.20 1.93
C ALA A 52 2.37 -10.12 1.00
N CYS A 53 2.47 -9.93 -0.32
CA CYS A 53 1.84 -10.82 -1.30
C CYS A 53 2.34 -12.26 -1.15
N ILE A 54 3.67 -12.44 -1.04
CA ILE A 54 4.31 -13.75 -0.87
C ILE A 54 3.83 -14.42 0.42
N ARG A 55 3.75 -13.69 1.53
CA ARG A 55 3.18 -14.20 2.79
C ARG A 55 1.71 -14.61 2.65
N GLY A 56 0.94 -13.89 1.83
CA GLY A 56 -0.42 -14.25 1.46
C GLY A 56 -0.54 -15.40 0.45
N GLY A 57 0.57 -16.04 0.05
CA GLY A 57 0.58 -17.24 -0.79
C GLY A 57 0.64 -17.00 -2.31
N SER A 58 0.99 -15.79 -2.79
CA SER A 58 1.12 -15.53 -4.23
C SER A 58 2.00 -14.32 -4.53
N SER A 59 2.64 -14.27 -5.70
CA SER A 59 3.48 -13.13 -6.08
C SER A 59 2.66 -11.87 -6.34
N TYR A 60 3.27 -10.70 -6.15
CA TYR A 60 2.69 -9.41 -6.54
C TYR A 60 2.28 -9.39 -8.02
N GLN A 61 3.13 -9.95 -8.89
CA GLN A 61 2.88 -10.00 -10.33
C GLN A 61 1.67 -10.88 -10.65
N GLY A 62 1.60 -12.10 -10.11
CA GLY A 62 0.48 -13.00 -10.36
C GLY A 62 -0.84 -12.43 -9.87
N ARG A 63 -0.84 -11.77 -8.71
CA ARG A 63 -2.01 -11.03 -8.19
C ARG A 63 -2.40 -9.86 -9.11
N THR A 64 -1.43 -9.10 -9.60
CA THR A 64 -1.66 -7.99 -10.53
C THR A 64 -2.30 -8.49 -11.82
N GLU A 65 -1.75 -9.54 -12.43
CA GLU A 65 -2.24 -10.13 -13.68
C GLU A 65 -3.66 -10.69 -13.52
N ALA A 66 -3.91 -11.43 -12.44
CA ALA A 66 -5.24 -11.95 -12.13
C ALA A 66 -6.27 -10.82 -11.97
N MET A 67 -5.94 -9.77 -11.21
CA MET A 67 -6.87 -8.66 -10.98
C MET A 67 -7.11 -7.80 -12.21
N LYS A 68 -6.12 -7.62 -13.09
CA LYS A 68 -6.33 -6.99 -14.40
C LYS A 68 -7.33 -7.76 -15.25
N ALA A 69 -7.19 -9.09 -15.31
CA ALA A 69 -8.08 -9.95 -16.06
C ALA A 69 -9.51 -9.93 -15.46
N LEU A 70 -9.63 -10.06 -14.14
CA LEU A 70 -10.92 -10.10 -13.44
C LEU A 70 -11.71 -8.79 -13.54
N LEU A 71 -11.01 -7.65 -13.43
CA LEU A 71 -11.65 -6.32 -13.45
C LEU A 71 -11.70 -5.69 -14.84
N ASN A 72 -11.14 -6.34 -15.86
CA ASN A 72 -10.97 -5.79 -17.20
C ASN A 72 -10.30 -4.39 -17.21
N VAL A 73 -9.22 -4.25 -16.42
CA VAL A 73 -8.44 -3.00 -16.32
C VAL A 73 -7.00 -3.20 -16.78
N THR A 74 -6.41 -2.18 -17.39
CA THR A 74 -5.04 -2.24 -17.89
C THR A 74 -4.00 -1.76 -16.88
N GLN A 75 -4.39 -0.90 -15.95
CA GLN A 75 -3.50 -0.23 -15.01
C GLN A 75 -4.07 -0.17 -13.59
N LEU A 76 -3.16 -0.14 -12.62
CA LEU A 76 -3.41 0.06 -11.18
C LEU A 76 -4.59 -0.76 -10.61
N PRO A 77 -4.69 -2.07 -10.90
CA PRO A 77 -5.70 -2.88 -10.23
C PRO A 77 -5.43 -2.87 -8.71
N PRO A 78 -6.46 -3.02 -7.86
CA PRO A 78 -6.26 -3.34 -6.46
C PRO A 78 -5.48 -4.65 -6.33
N ILE A 79 -4.60 -4.71 -5.33
CA ILE A 79 -3.74 -5.85 -5.05
C ILE A 79 -4.27 -6.56 -3.80
N PRO A 80 -4.76 -7.80 -3.91
CA PRO A 80 -5.19 -8.57 -2.76
C PRO A 80 -3.95 -9.00 -1.97
N ILE A 81 -3.71 -8.42 -0.79
CA ILE A 81 -2.56 -8.76 0.06
C ILE A 81 -2.90 -10.00 0.88
N ASN A 82 -4.00 -9.93 1.62
CA ASN A 82 -4.59 -11.06 2.33
C ASN A 82 -6.12 -11.03 2.19
N PRO A 83 -6.67 -11.69 1.13
CA PRO A 83 -8.11 -11.73 0.90
C PRO A 83 -8.91 -12.28 2.08
N ASN A 84 -8.35 -13.25 2.82
CA ASN A 84 -9.03 -13.88 3.97
C ASN A 84 -9.25 -12.90 5.15
N GLN A 85 -8.52 -11.79 5.17
CA GLN A 85 -8.65 -10.74 6.19
C GLN A 85 -9.24 -9.43 5.61
N ASP A 86 -9.72 -9.45 4.36
CA ASP A 86 -10.11 -8.27 3.58
C ASP A 86 -9.01 -7.20 3.43
N ILE A 87 -7.75 -7.62 3.36
CA ILE A 87 -6.63 -6.70 3.19
C ILE A 87 -6.29 -6.61 1.71
N TYR A 88 -6.79 -5.56 1.06
CA TYR A 88 -6.41 -5.16 -0.29
C TYR A 88 -5.70 -3.81 -0.27
N ALA A 89 -4.74 -3.63 -1.16
CA ALA A 89 -4.02 -2.39 -1.34
C ALA A 89 -4.32 -1.79 -2.72
N PHE A 90 -4.51 -0.48 -2.80
CA PHE A 90 -4.57 0.25 -4.08
C PHE A 90 -3.57 1.38 -4.07
N THR A 91 -3.16 1.80 -5.25
CA THR A 91 -2.11 2.79 -5.43
C THR A 91 -2.68 4.10 -5.94
N THR A 92 -2.23 5.21 -5.40
CA THR A 92 -2.59 6.56 -5.89
C THR A 92 -1.93 6.92 -7.22
N LYS A 93 -0.79 6.29 -7.53
CA LYS A 93 0.02 6.49 -8.74
C LYS A 93 0.71 5.19 -9.13
N SER A 94 1.56 5.20 -10.16
CA SER A 94 2.36 4.01 -10.50
C SER A 94 3.20 3.55 -9.29
N PRO A 95 3.24 2.24 -8.97
CA PRO A 95 4.13 1.66 -7.95
C PRO A 95 5.61 1.98 -8.10
N ARG A 96 6.02 2.48 -9.27
CA ARG A 96 7.40 2.89 -9.59
C ARG A 96 7.67 4.35 -9.21
N GLU A 97 6.64 5.15 -8.99
CA GLU A 97 6.78 6.55 -8.62
C GLU A 97 7.04 6.69 -7.12
N HIS A 98 8.01 7.53 -6.76
CA HIS A 98 8.35 7.77 -5.36
C HIS A 98 7.19 8.35 -4.52
N SER A 99 6.30 9.12 -5.17
CA SER A 99 5.11 9.70 -4.54
C SER A 99 3.89 8.75 -4.50
N CYS A 100 4.06 7.48 -4.89
CA CYS A 100 3.01 6.47 -4.80
C CYS A 100 2.70 6.15 -3.33
N ILE A 101 1.41 6.18 -3.00
CA ILE A 101 0.88 5.77 -1.71
C ILE A 101 0.08 4.49 -1.93
N TRP A 102 0.35 3.48 -1.11
CA TRP A 102 -0.46 2.27 -1.02
C TRP A 102 -1.47 2.46 0.08
N ILE A 103 -2.74 2.51 -0.27
CA ILE A 103 -3.83 2.66 0.68
C ILE A 103 -4.43 1.28 0.93
N ILE A 104 -4.60 0.92 2.20
CA ILE A 104 -5.21 -0.34 2.60
C ILE A 104 -6.71 -0.15 2.76
N THR A 105 -7.47 -0.96 2.03
CA THR A 105 -8.93 -0.87 1.91
C THR A 105 -9.69 -1.12 3.20
N LYS A 106 -9.12 -1.87 4.15
CA LYS A 106 -9.79 -2.32 5.38
C LYS A 106 -10.42 -1.19 6.20
N HIS A 107 -9.83 0.01 6.15
CA HIS A 107 -10.26 1.17 6.95
C HIS A 107 -11.04 2.23 6.16
N ILE A 108 -11.39 1.96 4.90
CA ILE A 108 -12.14 2.89 4.09
C ILE A 108 -13.61 2.82 4.48
N LYS A 109 -14.13 3.93 5.00
CA LYS A 109 -15.54 4.06 5.41
C LYS A 109 -16.39 4.79 4.39
N HIS A 110 -15.76 5.69 3.61
CA HIS A 110 -16.46 6.55 2.66
C HIS A 110 -15.61 6.80 1.42
N ILE A 111 -16.25 6.83 0.26
CA ILE A 111 -15.65 7.17 -1.03
C ILE A 111 -16.61 8.13 -1.72
N GLU A 112 -16.11 9.29 -2.13
CA GLU A 112 -16.87 10.30 -2.85
C GLU A 112 -16.24 10.52 -4.22
N SER A 113 -17.08 10.61 -5.25
CA SER A 113 -16.64 11.12 -6.54
C SER A 113 -16.37 12.61 -6.41
N CYS A 114 -15.14 13.02 -6.69
CA CYS A 114 -14.86 14.43 -6.93
C CYS A 114 -15.07 14.68 -8.43
N ASP A 115 -16.20 15.30 -8.78
CA ASP A 115 -16.41 15.75 -10.15
C ASP A 115 -15.30 16.75 -10.49
N MET A 116 -14.41 16.38 -11.42
CA MET A 116 -13.40 17.30 -11.89
C MET A 116 -14.10 18.50 -12.53
N LEU A 117 -13.91 19.69 -11.95
CA LEU A 117 -14.23 20.94 -12.65
C LEU A 117 -13.52 20.91 -14.00
N PRO A 118 -14.19 21.25 -15.11
CA PRO A 118 -13.55 21.25 -16.42
C PRO A 118 -12.32 22.16 -16.36
N TYR A 119 -11.16 21.60 -16.71
CA TYR A 119 -9.95 22.38 -16.94
C TYR A 119 -10.30 23.49 -17.95
N LYS A 120 -10.22 24.75 -17.51
CA LYS A 120 -10.29 25.92 -18.40
C LYS A 120 -9.01 26.05 -19.20
#